data_AF-A0A7S2TRT1-F1
#
_entry.id   AF-A0A7S2TRT1-F1
#
_cell.length_a   1.000
_cell.length_b   1.000
_cell.length_c   1.000
_cell.angle_alpha   90.00
_cell.angle_beta   90.00
_cell.angle_gamma   90.00
#
_symmetry.space_group_name_H-M   'P 1'
#
loop_
_entity.id
_entity.type
_entity.pdbx_description
1 polymer ?
#
loop_
_entity_poly.entity_id
_entity_poly.type
_entity_poly.pdbx_seq_one_letter_code
_entity_poly.pdbx_strand_id
1 'polypeptide(L)'
;MERISLLGVLVILLPMAMAKVSPTSTRPYNTRSGHFLRRFGRSARISRTSISREVNIKTTEPSASRGNLFKGPGHVVGISPTLNKCQERFHVHVGAGKLGLGLVLDSIQQGSQDFAVIQRPSSAWRKLADNNVEEVTVHVNGESSGKAMKFLHGKCWPSMVRAGQGPYFILSEAGTPLISLAQKATSFSCSLKNGISELKIVLAALPKRRDPPRLYACENDKEAIEDLATSPELKDRVVVVPCMVDRISSSRDIGGDGVIDVGTEPWHGQIVVLPSPVKQESETPIPFGGPSVLTSETDAQANYYAERKLLLVNGAHTTLAFLTLIQELEKSKTSLKDMPLPGDFKLLDYDRADESTKRILWAWSLARCHQLANRLPPEVLMGAHGVGTFEEALAELINYAWSSMQRFSHVSDSTGRVLSGGLVDRFHGRLKNVLDEIELESNGVTLEQVAALASCQEGRPTLTPGEIYNSIDTLVADSMPLAEETARREMPISARIRGRNEGEQLPRRRWRIISDKIESLLSLATNTWKAAATRTFLRHASPKPRVPIESRTLVNERKPREFNYLM
;
A
#
# COMPACT_ATOMS: atom_id res chain seq x y z
N MET A 1 -60.36 17.53 36.82
CA MET A 1 -59.07 18.21 36.62
C MET A 1 -58.26 17.34 35.67
N GLU A 2 -57.91 17.90 34.50
CA GLU A 2 -56.91 17.46 33.48
C GLU A 2 -57.06 16.02 32.93
N ARG A 3 -57.63 15.73 31.74
CA ARG A 3 -57.27 16.03 30.33
C ARG A 3 -55.80 15.78 29.95
N ILE A 4 -55.56 14.71 29.17
CA ILE A 4 -54.88 14.61 27.85
C ILE A 4 -55.02 13.13 27.43
N SER A 5 -55.98 12.75 26.58
CA SER A 5 -56.00 12.80 25.12
C SER A 5 -54.99 11.86 24.43
N LEU A 6 -55.44 10.61 24.20
CA LEU A 6 -54.98 9.75 23.12
C LEU A 6 -55.33 10.39 21.76
N LEU A 7 -54.36 10.50 20.87
CA LEU A 7 -54.57 10.68 19.44
C LEU A 7 -53.57 9.80 18.70
N GLY A 8 -54.09 8.84 17.94
CA GLY A 8 -53.32 8.03 17.01
C GLY A 8 -53.00 8.79 15.74
N VAL A 9 -51.93 8.38 15.07
CA VAL A 9 -51.78 8.54 13.62
C VAL A 9 -51.28 7.22 13.03
N LEU A 10 -52.12 6.76 12.13
CA LEU A 10 -52.04 5.64 11.19
C LEU A 10 -50.83 5.80 10.25
N VAL A 11 -49.91 4.83 10.23
CA VAL A 11 -48.87 4.75 9.20
C VAL A 11 -49.40 3.90 8.04
N ILE A 12 -49.69 4.58 6.93
CA ILE A 12 -50.06 3.98 5.66
C ILE A 12 -48.78 3.48 4.98
N LEU A 13 -48.68 2.16 4.80
CA LEU A 13 -47.72 1.50 3.91
C LEU A 13 -48.20 1.66 2.46
N LEU A 14 -47.41 2.34 1.63
CA LEU A 14 -47.54 2.35 0.18
C LEU A 14 -46.24 1.76 -0.43
N PRO A 15 -46.34 0.79 -1.36
CA PRO A 15 -45.18 0.21 -2.00
C PRO A 15 -44.76 1.07 -3.19
N MET A 16 -43.51 1.58 -3.20
CA MET A 16 -42.94 2.14 -4.40
C MET A 16 -42.39 1.04 -5.30
N ALA A 17 -43.07 0.87 -6.42
CA ALA A 17 -42.71 -0.01 -7.52
C ALA A 17 -41.35 0.36 -8.11
N MET A 18 -40.47 -0.64 -8.21
CA MET A 18 -39.24 -0.54 -8.97
C MET A 18 -39.55 -0.58 -10.47
N ALA A 19 -39.39 0.56 -11.14
CA ALA A 19 -39.35 0.65 -12.59
C ALA A 19 -38.02 0.07 -13.10
N LYS A 20 -38.10 -1.07 -13.79
CA LYS A 20 -37.02 -1.62 -14.61
C LYS A 20 -36.72 -0.63 -15.75
N VAL A 21 -35.57 0.02 -15.70
CA VAL A 21 -35.00 0.73 -16.84
C VAL A 21 -34.03 -0.21 -17.54
N SER A 22 -34.43 -0.64 -18.74
CA SER A 22 -33.57 -1.38 -19.68
C SER A 22 -32.52 -0.44 -20.27
N PRO A 23 -31.23 -0.82 -20.37
CA PRO A 23 -30.29 -0.09 -21.19
C PRO A 23 -30.46 -0.51 -22.66
N THR A 24 -30.85 0.45 -23.47
CA THR A 24 -30.86 0.38 -24.94
C THR A 24 -29.43 0.25 -25.46
N SER A 25 -29.21 -0.79 -26.26
CA SER A 25 -27.96 -1.02 -26.98
C SER A 25 -27.72 0.07 -28.03
N THR A 26 -26.62 0.80 -27.92
CA THR A 26 -26.10 1.65 -28.99
C THR A 26 -25.25 0.81 -29.96
N ARG A 27 -25.49 1.04 -31.25
CA ARG A 27 -24.83 0.39 -32.40
C ARG A 27 -23.34 0.71 -32.47
N PRO A 28 -22.48 -0.20 -32.96
CA PRO A 28 -21.11 0.15 -33.31
C PRO A 28 -21.05 0.80 -34.70
N TYR A 29 -20.28 1.89 -34.80
CA TYR A 29 -19.87 2.49 -36.05
C TYR A 29 -18.81 1.63 -36.73
N ASN A 30 -19.06 1.37 -38.00
CA ASN A 30 -18.25 0.62 -38.93
C ASN A 30 -17.32 1.62 -39.65
N THR A 31 -16.00 1.49 -39.53
CA THR A 31 -15.07 2.13 -40.48
C THR A 31 -14.02 1.11 -40.94
N ARG A 32 -14.11 0.83 -42.24
CA ARG A 32 -13.14 0.08 -43.05
C ARG A 32 -12.04 1.03 -43.53
N SER A 33 -10.90 0.41 -43.86
CA SER A 33 -9.78 0.81 -44.74
C SER A 33 -8.45 1.01 -43.98
N GLY A 34 -7.30 0.52 -44.42
CA GLY A 34 -6.96 -0.16 -45.67
C GLY A 34 -5.62 -0.90 -45.56
N HIS A 35 -5.44 -1.79 -46.53
CA HIS A 35 -4.27 -2.63 -46.76
C HIS A 35 -2.94 -1.86 -46.86
N PHE A 36 -1.87 -2.42 -46.31
CA PHE A 36 -0.56 -2.38 -46.98
C PHE A 36 0.27 -3.64 -46.67
N LEU A 37 0.52 -4.43 -47.72
CA LEU A 37 1.42 -5.57 -47.76
C LEU A 37 2.85 -5.09 -48.02
N ARG A 38 3.85 -5.64 -47.31
CA ARG A 38 5.13 -5.98 -47.96
C ARG A 38 5.89 -7.10 -47.22
N ARG A 39 6.16 -8.14 -48.01
CA ARG A 39 7.02 -9.30 -47.77
C ARG A 39 8.47 -8.88 -47.47
N PHE A 40 9.18 -9.68 -46.68
CA PHE A 40 10.43 -10.33 -47.08
C PHE A 40 10.63 -11.61 -46.25
N GLY A 41 10.88 -12.72 -46.93
CA GLY A 41 11.23 -14.00 -46.33
C GLY A 41 12.72 -14.30 -46.39
N ARG A 42 13.14 -15.34 -45.66
CA ARG A 42 14.25 -16.29 -45.90
C ARG A 42 14.28 -17.24 -44.70
N SER A 43 13.79 -18.48 -44.80
CA SER A 43 14.52 -19.69 -45.22
C SER A 43 15.86 -19.90 -44.54
N ALA A 44 15.92 -20.88 -43.63
CA ALA A 44 17.01 -21.84 -43.53
C ALA A 44 16.49 -23.18 -43.00
N ARG A 45 16.66 -24.20 -43.83
CA ARG A 45 16.43 -25.64 -43.62
C ARG A 45 17.77 -26.27 -43.18
N ILE A 46 17.71 -27.53 -42.71
CA ILE A 46 18.76 -28.57 -42.51
C ILE A 46 18.70 -29.05 -41.04
N SER A 47 18.76 -30.33 -40.68
CA SER A 47 18.41 -31.61 -41.29
C SER A 47 18.36 -32.66 -40.15
N ARG A 48 17.64 -33.77 -40.39
CA ARG A 48 17.51 -34.95 -39.54
C ARG A 48 18.82 -35.75 -39.37
N THR A 49 18.90 -36.52 -38.28
CA THR A 49 19.13 -38.00 -38.19
C THR A 49 19.23 -38.37 -36.70
N SER A 50 18.21 -39.01 -36.08
CA SER A 50 17.96 -40.46 -35.91
C SER A 50 18.99 -41.23 -35.07
N ILE A 51 18.56 -41.86 -33.97
CA ILE A 51 18.70 -43.31 -33.69
C ILE A 51 17.81 -43.68 -32.49
N SER A 52 17.15 -44.81 -32.65
CA SER A 52 16.12 -45.47 -31.86
C SER A 52 16.68 -46.32 -30.71
N ARG A 53 15.86 -46.54 -29.67
CA ARG A 53 15.79 -47.83 -28.96
C ARG A 53 14.41 -48.02 -28.35
N GLU A 54 13.69 -48.98 -28.90
CA GLU A 54 12.43 -49.53 -28.42
C GLU A 54 12.66 -50.38 -27.17
N VAL A 55 11.74 -50.31 -26.20
CA VAL A 55 11.40 -51.43 -25.33
C VAL A 55 9.88 -51.52 -25.29
N ASN A 56 9.41 -52.75 -25.46
CA ASN A 56 8.09 -53.18 -25.87
C ASN A 56 7.39 -53.79 -24.65
N ILE A 57 6.24 -53.28 -24.19
CA ILE A 57 5.32 -54.03 -23.30
C ILE A 57 3.87 -53.79 -23.74
N LYS A 58 3.16 -54.91 -23.86
CA LYS A 58 1.85 -55.14 -24.47
C LYS A 58 0.65 -54.58 -23.68
N THR A 59 -0.21 -53.89 -24.44
CA THR A 59 -1.69 -53.92 -24.51
C THR A 59 -2.52 -54.58 -23.40
N THR A 60 -3.56 -53.85 -22.96
CA THR A 60 -5.00 -54.24 -23.05
C THR A 60 -5.90 -53.00 -22.89
N GLU A 61 -6.70 -52.66 -23.92
CA GLU A 61 -7.94 -51.86 -23.79
C GLU A 61 -9.15 -52.82 -23.64
N PRO A 62 -10.39 -52.32 -23.37
CA PRO A 62 -11.22 -51.86 -24.49
C PRO A 62 -12.09 -50.60 -24.22
N SER A 63 -12.17 -49.71 -25.24
CA SER A 63 -13.35 -49.04 -25.82
C SER A 63 -14.39 -48.31 -24.93
N ALA A 64 -15.10 -47.26 -25.33
CA ALA A 64 -15.08 -46.24 -26.40
C ALA A 64 -16.37 -45.42 -26.21
N SER A 65 -16.33 -44.10 -26.32
CA SER A 65 -17.39 -43.33 -27.00
C SER A 65 -16.91 -41.92 -27.36
N ARG A 66 -17.18 -41.56 -28.62
CA ARG A 66 -16.72 -40.36 -29.33
C ARG A 66 -17.74 -39.23 -29.21
N GLY A 67 -17.25 -37.99 -29.24
CA GLY A 67 -17.99 -36.81 -29.67
C GLY A 67 -17.05 -35.62 -29.91
N ASN A 68 -16.75 -35.31 -31.18
CA ASN A 68 -15.96 -34.15 -31.64
C ASN A 68 -16.90 -33.09 -32.27
N LEU A 69 -16.59 -31.79 -32.10
CA LEU A 69 -16.84 -30.60 -32.96
C LEU A 69 -16.84 -29.35 -32.01
N PHE A 70 -16.17 -28.20 -32.18
CA PHE A 70 -15.54 -27.45 -33.28
C PHE A 70 -14.39 -26.56 -32.74
N LYS A 71 -13.48 -26.15 -33.64
CA LYS A 71 -12.28 -25.31 -33.40
C LYS A 71 -12.55 -23.81 -33.54
N GLY A 72 -11.92 -22.99 -32.69
CA GLY A 72 -11.68 -21.56 -32.89
C GLY A 72 -10.22 -21.20 -32.51
N PRO A 73 -9.60 -20.16 -33.11
CA PRO A 73 -8.17 -19.91 -32.97
C PRO A 73 -7.87 -19.03 -31.76
N GLY A 74 -7.42 -19.63 -30.67
CA GLY A 74 -6.76 -18.94 -29.56
C GLY A 74 -5.30 -19.36 -29.51
N HIS A 75 -4.38 -18.39 -29.61
CA HIS A 75 -2.97 -18.60 -29.33
C HIS A 75 -2.81 -18.98 -27.85
N VAL A 76 -2.67 -20.27 -27.59
CA VAL A 76 -2.16 -20.80 -26.32
C VAL A 76 -0.68 -21.05 -26.52
N VAL A 77 0.15 -20.29 -25.80
CA VAL A 77 1.59 -20.52 -25.70
C VAL A 77 1.79 -21.91 -25.07
N GLY A 78 2.40 -22.81 -25.82
CA GLY A 78 2.62 -24.19 -25.43
C GLY A 78 3.59 -24.29 -24.25
N ILE A 79 3.09 -24.78 -23.12
CA ILE A 79 3.91 -25.20 -21.99
C ILE A 79 4.57 -26.52 -22.37
N SER A 80 5.90 -26.51 -22.42
CA SER A 80 6.71 -27.72 -22.59
C SER A 80 6.56 -28.62 -21.36
N PRO A 81 6.13 -29.88 -21.47
CA PRO A 81 5.93 -30.76 -20.34
C PRO A 81 7.21 -31.58 -20.10
N THR A 82 8.16 -31.03 -19.34
CA THR A 82 9.19 -31.87 -18.72
C THR A 82 9.59 -31.35 -17.33
N LEU A 83 9.32 -32.21 -16.33
CA LEU A 83 9.91 -32.26 -14.99
C LEU A 83 9.72 -31.06 -14.04
N ASN A 84 8.74 -31.16 -13.15
CA ASN A 84 8.96 -31.34 -11.70
C ASN A 84 7.61 -31.63 -11.02
N LYS A 85 7.58 -32.56 -10.05
CA LYS A 85 6.39 -32.87 -9.24
C LYS A 85 5.69 -31.56 -8.84
N CYS A 86 4.40 -31.41 -9.13
CA CYS A 86 3.56 -30.36 -8.55
C CYS A 86 3.61 -30.53 -7.02
N GLN A 87 4.57 -29.88 -6.37
CA GLN A 87 4.58 -29.76 -4.93
C GLN A 87 3.32 -28.98 -4.58
N GLU A 88 2.41 -29.60 -3.83
CA GLU A 88 1.18 -28.97 -3.39
C GLU A 88 1.55 -27.65 -2.69
N ARG A 89 1.02 -26.55 -3.20
CA ARG A 89 1.30 -25.22 -2.65
C ARG A 89 0.60 -25.10 -1.31
N PHE A 90 1.34 -24.61 -0.33
CA PHE A 90 0.85 -24.47 1.03
C PHE A 90 1.33 -23.16 1.63
N HIS A 91 0.40 -22.36 2.11
CA HIS A 91 0.67 -21.05 2.66
C HIS A 91 0.48 -21.01 4.17
N VAL A 92 1.32 -20.23 4.84
CA VAL A 92 1.23 -20.04 6.28
C VAL A 92 1.08 -18.56 6.60
N HIS A 93 -0.06 -18.19 7.15
CA HIS A 93 -0.28 -16.86 7.71
C HIS A 93 0.04 -16.85 9.20
N VAL A 94 0.86 -15.89 9.65
CA VAL A 94 1.24 -15.74 11.05
C VAL A 94 0.62 -14.46 11.60
N GLY A 95 -0.27 -14.59 12.58
CA GLY A 95 -0.92 -13.46 13.26
C GLY A 95 -2.40 -13.29 12.93
N ALA A 96 -3.27 -13.85 13.77
CA ALA A 96 -4.72 -13.70 13.68
C ALA A 96 -5.21 -12.42 14.41
N GLY A 97 -4.55 -11.29 14.19
CA GLY A 97 -4.94 -9.98 14.69
C GLY A 97 -6.18 -9.40 13.99
N LYS A 98 -6.61 -8.18 14.37
CA LYS A 98 -7.76 -7.52 13.71
C LYS A 98 -7.54 -7.36 12.20
N LEU A 99 -6.37 -6.88 11.78
CA LEU A 99 -6.02 -6.71 10.36
C LEU A 99 -5.80 -8.06 9.66
N GLY A 100 -5.11 -9.00 10.32
CA GLY A 100 -4.90 -10.35 9.81
C GLY A 100 -6.21 -11.06 9.50
N LEU A 101 -7.20 -11.01 10.40
CA LEU A 101 -8.51 -11.62 10.19
C LEU A 101 -9.43 -10.79 9.29
N GLY A 102 -9.42 -9.47 9.44
CA GLY A 102 -10.35 -8.56 8.76
C GLY A 102 -9.95 -8.19 7.34
N LEU A 103 -8.75 -8.54 6.87
CA LEU A 103 -8.30 -8.24 5.50
C LEU A 103 -7.47 -9.38 4.92
N VAL A 104 -6.39 -9.76 5.60
CA VAL A 104 -5.39 -10.66 5.01
C VAL A 104 -5.96 -12.07 4.84
N LEU A 105 -6.62 -12.61 5.86
CA LEU A 105 -7.20 -13.95 5.82
C LEU A 105 -8.30 -14.06 4.76
N ASP A 106 -9.18 -13.08 4.66
CA ASP A 106 -10.22 -13.02 3.62
C ASP A 106 -9.58 -13.11 2.22
N SER A 107 -8.53 -12.32 1.97
CA SER A 107 -7.80 -12.40 0.70
C SER A 107 -7.12 -13.76 0.48
N ILE A 108 -6.61 -14.42 1.52
CA ILE A 108 -6.01 -15.75 1.42
C ILE A 108 -7.07 -16.81 1.09
N GLN A 109 -8.24 -16.73 1.71
CA GLN A 109 -9.35 -17.65 1.47
C GLN A 109 -9.90 -17.54 0.04
N GLN A 110 -9.83 -16.35 -0.56
CA GLN A 110 -10.16 -16.10 -1.96
C GLN A 110 -9.01 -16.46 -2.92
N GLY A 111 -7.82 -16.78 -2.38
CA GLY A 111 -6.68 -17.31 -3.11
C GLY A 111 -6.88 -18.77 -3.56
N SER A 112 -6.00 -19.26 -4.42
CA SER A 112 -6.10 -20.59 -5.06
C SER A 112 -5.35 -21.71 -4.32
N GLN A 113 -4.83 -21.45 -3.13
CA GLN A 113 -3.87 -22.31 -2.43
C GLN A 113 -4.36 -22.67 -1.03
N ASP A 114 -4.06 -23.89 -0.58
CA ASP A 114 -4.32 -24.29 0.79
C ASP A 114 -3.44 -23.50 1.77
N PHE A 115 -3.98 -23.31 2.97
CA PHE A 115 -3.30 -22.50 3.96
C PHE A 115 -3.52 -22.96 5.39
N ALA A 116 -2.67 -22.47 6.28
CA ALA A 116 -2.88 -22.47 7.72
C ALA A 116 -2.68 -21.08 8.30
N VAL A 117 -3.53 -20.70 9.24
CA VAL A 117 -3.35 -19.54 10.11
C VAL A 117 -2.72 -20.03 11.41
N ILE A 118 -1.66 -19.36 11.85
CA ILE A 118 -0.98 -19.66 13.11
C ILE A 118 -1.05 -18.44 14.02
N GLN A 119 -1.44 -18.70 15.25
CA GLN A 119 -1.58 -17.68 16.27
C GLN A 119 -1.04 -18.19 17.60
N ARG A 120 -0.29 -17.33 18.31
CA ARG A 120 0.14 -17.63 19.68
C ARG A 120 -1.10 -17.73 20.59
N PRO A 121 -1.18 -18.75 21.46
CA PRO A 121 -2.17 -18.82 22.52
C PRO A 121 -2.18 -17.53 23.35
N SER A 122 -3.38 -17.12 23.76
CA SER A 122 -3.57 -16.02 24.70
C SER A 122 -4.94 -16.16 25.37
N SER A 123 -5.19 -15.34 26.38
CA SER A 123 -6.49 -15.31 27.06
C SER A 123 -7.66 -15.07 26.09
N ALA A 124 -7.44 -14.33 25.00
CA ALA A 124 -8.46 -14.05 23.99
C ALA A 124 -8.93 -15.32 23.26
N TRP A 125 -8.06 -16.31 23.08
CA TRP A 125 -8.33 -17.53 22.32
C TRP A 125 -8.80 -18.70 23.19
N ARG A 126 -8.81 -18.52 24.52
CA ARG A 126 -9.06 -19.59 25.48
C ARG A 126 -10.44 -20.23 25.30
N LYS A 127 -11.47 -19.43 24.98
CA LYS A 127 -12.84 -19.92 24.77
C LYS A 127 -12.91 -21.00 23.67
N LEU A 128 -12.14 -20.87 22.60
CA LEU A 128 -12.08 -21.89 21.54
C LEU A 128 -11.41 -23.18 22.01
N ALA A 129 -10.30 -23.04 22.74
CA ALA A 129 -9.52 -24.18 23.24
C ALA A 129 -10.26 -24.96 24.34
N ASP A 130 -10.96 -24.27 25.25
CA ASP A 130 -11.64 -24.88 26.39
C ASP A 130 -12.94 -25.58 25.98
N ASN A 131 -13.60 -25.11 24.92
CA ASN A 131 -14.88 -25.65 24.45
C ASN A 131 -14.74 -26.80 23.44
N ASN A 132 -13.52 -27.28 23.17
CA ASN A 132 -13.23 -28.35 22.20
C ASN A 132 -13.84 -28.08 20.81
N VAL A 133 -13.76 -26.82 20.36
CA VAL A 133 -14.21 -26.44 19.02
C VAL A 133 -13.44 -27.23 17.96
N GLU A 134 -14.12 -27.83 16.98
CA GLU A 134 -13.46 -28.56 15.89
C GLU A 134 -13.14 -27.66 14.68
N GLU A 135 -13.97 -26.65 14.45
CA GLU A 135 -13.85 -25.73 13.31
C GLU A 135 -14.09 -24.28 13.73
N VAL A 136 -13.38 -23.38 13.06
CA VAL A 136 -13.48 -21.94 13.27
C VAL A 136 -13.92 -21.26 11.98
N THR A 137 -14.90 -20.37 12.09
CA THR A 137 -15.34 -19.50 11.00
C THR A 137 -15.12 -18.05 11.39
N VAL A 138 -14.65 -17.24 10.44
CA VAL A 138 -14.41 -15.81 10.66
C VAL A 138 -15.51 -15.04 9.98
N HIS A 139 -16.15 -14.13 10.70
CA HIS A 139 -17.14 -13.20 10.17
C HIS A 139 -16.55 -11.79 10.14
N VAL A 140 -16.69 -11.09 9.03
CA VAL A 140 -16.31 -9.69 8.88
C VAL A 140 -17.58 -8.88 8.71
N ASN A 141 -17.85 -7.96 9.65
CA ASN A 141 -19.09 -7.19 9.68
C ASN A 141 -20.37 -8.05 9.66
N GLY A 142 -20.32 -9.25 10.27
CA GLY A 142 -21.43 -10.20 10.31
C GLY A 142 -21.56 -11.12 9.09
N GLU A 143 -20.72 -10.95 8.07
CA GLU A 143 -20.69 -11.82 6.88
C GLU A 143 -19.56 -12.84 6.98
N SER A 144 -19.82 -14.10 6.63
CA SER A 144 -18.81 -15.15 6.67
C SER A 144 -17.69 -14.92 5.65
N SER A 145 -16.47 -14.78 6.15
CA SER A 145 -15.23 -14.77 5.37
C SER A 145 -14.87 -16.21 5.05
N GLY A 146 -15.30 -16.67 3.87
CA GLY A 146 -14.82 -17.91 3.24
C GLY A 146 -15.16 -19.22 3.96
N LYS A 147 -14.23 -20.19 3.86
CA LYS A 147 -14.41 -21.56 4.35
C LYS A 147 -14.12 -21.67 5.85
N ALA A 148 -14.90 -22.48 6.55
CA ALA A 148 -14.58 -22.92 7.91
C ALA A 148 -13.19 -23.59 7.93
N MET A 149 -12.42 -23.30 8.97
CA MET A 149 -11.05 -23.77 9.14
C MET A 149 -10.99 -24.79 10.27
N LYS A 150 -10.32 -25.92 10.05
CA LYS A 150 -10.12 -26.90 11.10
C LYS A 150 -9.31 -26.31 12.24
N PHE A 151 -9.86 -26.29 13.45
CA PHE A 151 -9.21 -25.76 14.63
C PHE A 151 -8.29 -26.80 15.25
N LEU A 152 -7.02 -26.42 15.45
CA LEU A 152 -6.00 -27.29 16.00
C LEU A 152 -5.27 -26.56 17.14
N HIS A 153 -5.11 -27.24 18.27
CA HIS A 153 -4.37 -26.73 19.42
C HIS A 153 -3.60 -27.86 20.12
N GLY A 154 -2.69 -27.49 21.03
CA GLY A 154 -1.87 -28.45 21.77
C GLY A 154 -0.62 -28.91 21.01
N LYS A 155 -0.10 -30.11 21.33
CA LYS A 155 1.20 -30.60 20.82
C LYS A 155 1.10 -31.56 19.62
N CYS A 156 -0.08 -32.10 19.33
CA CYS A 156 -0.25 -33.21 18.37
C CYS A 156 -0.55 -32.74 16.94
N TRP A 157 -0.86 -31.46 16.73
CA TRP A 157 -1.27 -30.96 15.44
C TRP A 157 -0.23 -31.05 14.30
N PRO A 158 1.11 -31.04 14.51
CA PRO A 158 2.07 -31.04 13.39
C PRO A 158 1.95 -32.24 12.43
N SER A 159 1.49 -33.40 12.92
CA SER A 159 1.21 -34.59 12.11
C SER A 159 -0.15 -34.55 11.41
N MET A 160 -1.06 -33.67 11.86
CA MET A 160 -2.42 -33.52 11.34
C MET A 160 -2.47 -32.56 10.14
N VAL A 161 -1.52 -31.61 10.05
CA VAL A 161 -1.49 -30.64 8.96
C VAL A 161 -0.82 -31.24 7.73
N ARG A 162 -1.60 -31.33 6.64
CA ARG A 162 -1.14 -31.80 5.32
C ARG A 162 -1.51 -30.75 4.26
N ALA A 163 -0.62 -30.52 3.30
CA ALA A 163 -0.99 -29.79 2.09
C ALA A 163 -2.11 -30.57 1.38
N GLY A 164 -3.00 -29.88 0.66
CA GLY A 164 -4.17 -30.51 0.03
C GLY A 164 -5.39 -30.68 0.97
N GLN A 165 -5.24 -30.47 2.28
CA GLN A 165 -6.25 -30.82 3.29
C GLN A 165 -6.65 -29.64 4.19
N GLY A 166 -6.23 -28.42 3.82
CA GLY A 166 -6.61 -27.20 4.51
C GLY A 166 -8.05 -26.75 4.19
N PRO A 167 -8.51 -25.65 4.82
CA PRO A 167 -7.72 -24.71 5.62
C PRO A 167 -7.66 -25.03 7.12
N TYR A 168 -6.60 -24.57 7.80
CA TYR A 168 -6.37 -24.80 9.23
C TYR A 168 -6.27 -23.50 10.03
N PHE A 169 -6.77 -23.52 11.28
CA PHE A 169 -6.55 -22.47 12.27
C PHE A 169 -5.84 -23.06 13.49
N ILE A 170 -4.62 -22.62 13.78
CA ILE A 170 -3.71 -23.29 14.70
C ILE A 170 -3.31 -22.38 15.85
N LEU A 171 -3.60 -22.81 17.08
CA LEU A 171 -3.05 -22.20 18.28
C LEU A 171 -1.78 -22.94 18.72
N SER A 172 -0.64 -22.29 18.60
CA SER A 172 0.65 -22.86 19.00
C SER A 172 1.56 -21.80 19.60
N GLU A 173 2.22 -22.15 20.70
CA GLU A 173 3.36 -21.35 21.17
C GLU A 173 4.45 -21.35 20.09
N ALA A 174 5.15 -20.21 19.97
CA ALA A 174 6.24 -20.06 19.01
C ALA A 174 7.37 -21.06 19.33
N GLY A 175 7.88 -21.77 18.32
CA GLY A 175 8.92 -22.78 18.48
C GLY A 175 8.89 -23.89 17.41
N THR A 176 9.31 -25.10 17.79
CA THR A 176 9.43 -26.30 16.94
C THR A 176 8.22 -26.59 16.04
N PRO A 177 6.96 -26.41 16.48
CA PRO A 177 5.80 -26.63 15.62
C PRO A 177 5.69 -25.63 14.45
N LEU A 178 6.00 -24.35 14.67
CA LEU A 178 6.02 -23.34 13.60
C LEU A 178 7.13 -23.62 12.59
N ILE A 179 8.30 -24.10 13.05
CA ILE A 179 9.38 -24.56 12.16
C ILE A 179 8.91 -25.71 11.27
N SER A 180 8.16 -26.68 11.83
CA SER A 180 7.63 -27.82 11.06
C SER A 180 6.66 -27.38 9.96
N LEU A 181 5.77 -26.43 10.23
CA LEU A 181 4.92 -25.85 9.18
C LEU A 181 5.71 -25.04 8.17
N ALA A 182 6.65 -24.25 8.65
CA ALA A 182 7.47 -23.42 7.79
C ALA A 182 8.38 -24.23 6.85
N GLN A 183 8.76 -25.45 7.22
CA GLN A 183 9.43 -26.40 6.31
C GLN A 183 8.51 -26.90 5.19
N LYS A 184 7.20 -27.03 5.44
CA LYS A 184 6.20 -27.45 4.45
C LYS A 184 5.71 -26.29 3.57
N ALA A 185 5.76 -25.06 4.09
CA ALA A 185 5.25 -23.89 3.41
C ALA A 185 6.04 -23.54 2.14
N THR A 186 5.31 -23.16 1.10
CA THR A 186 5.86 -22.58 -0.13
C THR A 186 5.84 -21.04 -0.07
N SER A 187 4.99 -20.47 0.79
CA SER A 187 4.92 -19.03 1.05
C SER A 187 4.38 -18.76 2.46
N PHE A 188 4.65 -17.55 2.95
CA PHE A 188 4.22 -17.05 4.24
C PHE A 188 3.58 -15.69 4.08
N SER A 189 2.72 -15.31 5.01
CA SER A 189 2.35 -13.90 5.23
C SER A 189 2.29 -13.61 6.72
N CYS A 190 2.38 -12.33 7.12
CA CYS A 190 2.29 -11.96 8.53
C CYS A 190 1.53 -10.66 8.79
N SER A 191 0.87 -10.57 9.94
CA SER A 191 0.28 -9.35 10.51
C SER A 191 0.32 -9.40 12.04
N LEU A 192 1.46 -8.97 12.60
CA LEU A 192 1.94 -9.24 13.95
C LEU A 192 2.23 -7.99 14.76
N LYS A 193 2.32 -6.81 14.12
CA LYS A 193 2.70 -5.56 14.77
C LYS A 193 4.04 -5.72 15.51
N ASN A 194 4.03 -5.90 16.83
CA ASN A 194 5.24 -6.02 17.65
C ASN A 194 5.89 -7.42 17.58
N GLY A 195 5.24 -8.42 16.98
CA GLY A 195 5.72 -9.81 16.95
C GLY A 195 6.70 -10.15 15.82
N ILE A 196 7.17 -9.16 15.04
CA ILE A 196 8.05 -9.36 13.89
C ILE A 196 9.42 -9.92 14.31
N SER A 197 9.94 -9.48 15.45
CA SER A 197 11.23 -9.93 15.99
C SER A 197 11.23 -11.43 16.32
N GLU A 198 10.15 -11.94 16.90
CA GLU A 198 9.99 -13.37 17.18
C GLU A 198 9.81 -14.18 15.90
N LEU A 199 9.06 -13.65 14.93
CA LEU A 199 8.94 -14.28 13.61
C LEU A 199 10.32 -14.42 12.94
N LYS A 200 11.16 -13.38 12.99
CA LYS A 200 12.53 -13.41 12.46
C LYS A 200 13.34 -14.57 13.03
N ILE A 201 13.27 -14.82 14.36
CA ILE A 201 13.99 -15.93 15.00
C ILE A 201 13.55 -17.27 14.42
N VAL A 202 12.25 -17.45 14.20
CA VAL A 202 11.71 -18.71 13.67
C VAL A 202 12.09 -18.91 12.20
N LEU A 203 12.02 -17.86 11.39
CA LEU A 203 12.40 -17.92 9.98
C LEU A 203 13.92 -18.14 9.82
N ALA A 204 14.74 -17.59 10.71
CA ALA A 204 16.19 -17.81 10.72
C ALA A 204 16.57 -19.28 11.01
N ALA A 205 15.68 -20.04 11.66
CA ALA A 205 15.88 -21.47 11.91
C ALA A 205 15.57 -22.36 10.69
N LEU A 206 14.95 -21.82 9.63
CA LEU A 206 14.64 -22.59 8.42
C LEU A 206 15.90 -22.96 7.65
N PRO A 207 16.01 -24.16 7.06
CA PRO A 207 17.18 -24.50 6.25
C PRO A 207 17.35 -23.51 5.10
N LYS A 208 18.60 -23.23 4.73
CA LYS A 208 18.89 -22.45 3.51
C LYS A 208 18.43 -23.24 2.28
N ARG A 209 17.88 -22.53 1.29
CA ARG A 209 17.31 -23.10 0.07
C ARG A 209 17.81 -22.30 -1.13
N ARG A 210 17.99 -23.00 -2.26
CA ARG A 210 18.29 -22.35 -3.54
C ARG A 210 17.12 -21.47 -4.01
N ASP A 211 15.90 -21.95 -3.79
CA ASP A 211 14.65 -21.21 -4.00
C ASP A 211 13.94 -21.08 -2.64
N PRO A 212 14.24 -20.01 -1.88
CA PRO A 212 13.63 -19.77 -0.58
C PRO A 212 12.14 -19.37 -0.72
N PRO A 213 11.27 -19.81 0.21
CA PRO A 213 9.89 -19.35 0.27
C PRO A 213 9.79 -17.84 0.48
N ARG A 214 8.68 -17.25 0.04
CA ARG A 214 8.40 -15.82 0.17
C ARG A 214 7.59 -15.51 1.41
N LEU A 215 7.93 -14.45 2.14
CA LEU A 215 7.15 -13.86 3.21
C LEU A 215 6.54 -12.55 2.73
N TYR A 216 5.23 -12.53 2.55
CA TYR A 216 4.45 -11.34 2.26
C TYR A 216 4.15 -10.59 3.57
N ALA A 217 4.87 -9.51 3.83
CA ALA A 217 4.80 -8.78 5.09
C ALA A 217 3.65 -7.77 5.07
N CYS A 218 2.48 -8.17 5.57
CA CYS A 218 1.25 -7.37 5.65
C CYS A 218 1.21 -6.54 6.95
N GLU A 219 2.21 -5.68 7.12
CA GLU A 219 2.41 -4.84 8.31
C GLU A 219 2.29 -3.35 7.97
N ASN A 220 1.91 -2.54 8.94
CA ASN A 220 1.93 -1.08 8.81
C ASN A 220 3.28 -0.45 9.18
N ASP A 221 4.18 -1.22 9.79
CA ASP A 221 5.48 -0.76 10.24
C ASP A 221 6.53 -0.98 9.15
N LYS A 222 6.82 0.08 8.39
CA LYS A 222 7.75 0.03 7.26
C LYS A 222 9.19 -0.27 7.71
N GLU A 223 9.61 0.31 8.84
CA GLU A 223 10.96 0.12 9.36
C GLU A 223 11.17 -1.33 9.78
N ALA A 224 10.20 -1.92 10.49
CA ALA A 224 10.27 -3.32 10.88
C ALA A 224 10.29 -4.27 9.66
N ILE A 225 9.58 -3.94 8.57
CA ILE A 225 9.65 -4.70 7.32
C ILE A 225 11.03 -4.56 6.65
N GLU A 226 11.57 -3.35 6.59
CA GLU A 226 12.90 -3.07 6.00
C GLU A 226 14.02 -3.79 6.79
N ASP A 227 13.96 -3.76 8.12
CA ASP A 227 14.85 -4.50 9.02
C ASP A 227 14.75 -6.01 8.82
N LEU A 228 13.54 -6.52 8.63
CA LEU A 228 13.30 -7.93 8.35
C LEU A 228 13.85 -8.31 6.96
N ALA A 229 13.63 -7.48 5.94
CA ALA A 229 14.06 -7.74 4.57
C ALA A 229 15.59 -7.68 4.39
N THR A 230 16.26 -6.83 5.18
CA THR A 230 17.72 -6.66 5.13
C THR A 230 18.47 -7.53 6.12
N SER A 231 17.76 -8.30 6.95
CA SER A 231 18.34 -9.20 7.96
C SER A 231 19.30 -10.24 7.34
N PRO A 232 20.58 -10.26 7.76
CA PRO A 232 21.53 -11.27 7.31
C PRO A 232 21.14 -12.70 7.70
N GLU A 233 20.42 -12.87 8.81
CA GLU A 233 20.01 -14.19 9.31
C GLU A 233 19.01 -14.88 8.38
N LEU A 234 18.21 -14.11 7.62
CA LEU A 234 17.19 -14.62 6.70
C LEU A 234 17.72 -14.88 5.28
N LYS A 235 18.96 -14.48 4.99
CA LYS A 235 19.58 -14.68 3.68
C LYS A 235 19.55 -16.16 3.26
N ASP A 236 19.06 -16.39 2.05
CA ASP A 236 18.86 -17.72 1.43
C ASP A 236 17.86 -18.63 2.18
N ARG A 237 17.12 -18.11 3.17
CA ARG A 237 16.11 -18.87 3.92
C ARG A 237 14.70 -18.43 3.57
N VAL A 238 14.49 -17.11 3.49
CA VAL A 238 13.20 -16.50 3.16
C VAL A 238 13.44 -15.24 2.34
N VAL A 239 12.56 -14.97 1.39
CA VAL A 239 12.50 -13.70 0.67
C VAL A 239 11.40 -12.87 1.28
N VAL A 240 11.75 -11.72 1.86
CA VAL A 240 10.75 -10.77 2.35
C VAL A 240 10.24 -9.94 1.19
N VAL A 241 8.91 -9.94 1.03
CA VAL A 241 8.17 -9.17 0.04
C VAL A 241 7.30 -8.18 0.82
N PRO A 242 7.62 -6.88 0.80
CA PRO A 242 6.79 -5.90 1.47
C PRO A 242 5.39 -5.86 0.86
N CYS A 243 4.38 -5.64 1.69
CA CYS A 243 3.02 -5.39 1.22
C CYS A 243 2.50 -4.10 1.83
N MET A 244 1.86 -3.26 1.01
CA MET A 244 0.99 -2.22 1.54
C MET A 244 -0.35 -2.86 1.86
N VAL A 245 -0.84 -2.61 3.07
CA VAL A 245 -2.16 -3.01 3.51
C VAL A 245 -2.93 -1.80 4.04
N ASP A 246 -4.20 -1.72 3.69
CA ASP A 246 -5.11 -0.68 4.14
C ASP A 246 -6.47 -1.29 4.45
N ARG A 247 -6.88 -1.26 5.71
CA ARG A 247 -8.25 -1.44 6.19
C ARG A 247 -8.30 -1.05 7.65
N ILE A 248 -9.32 -0.30 8.05
CA ILE A 248 -9.56 0.04 9.44
C ILE A 248 -10.34 -1.11 10.08
N SER A 249 -9.69 -1.85 10.97
CA SER A 249 -10.32 -2.94 11.75
C SER A 249 -10.48 -2.51 13.20
N SER A 250 -11.73 -2.36 13.66
CA SER A 250 -12.09 -1.71 14.91
C SER A 250 -12.23 -2.70 16.08
N SER A 251 -12.80 -3.87 15.84
CA SER A 251 -13.08 -4.86 16.89
C SER A 251 -12.71 -6.29 16.47
N ARG A 252 -12.61 -7.16 17.47
CA ARG A 252 -12.51 -8.61 17.30
C ARG A 252 -13.12 -9.26 18.53
N ASP A 253 -14.16 -10.05 18.34
CA ASP A 253 -14.74 -10.91 19.35
C ASP A 253 -14.53 -12.37 18.98
N ILE A 254 -14.25 -13.20 19.98
CA ILE A 254 -13.95 -14.62 19.79
C ILE A 254 -14.99 -15.39 20.61
N GLY A 255 -15.94 -15.98 19.89
CA GLY A 255 -16.97 -16.86 20.43
C GLY A 255 -16.37 -18.18 20.91
N GLY A 256 -17.08 -18.84 21.83
CA GLY A 256 -16.73 -20.20 22.28
C GLY A 256 -17.35 -21.30 21.42
N ASP A 257 -18.13 -20.91 20.41
CA ASP A 257 -18.86 -21.74 19.45
C ASP A 257 -18.10 -21.95 18.13
N GLY A 258 -16.89 -21.40 18.02
CA GLY A 258 -16.09 -21.44 16.80
C GLY A 258 -16.29 -20.23 15.88
N VAL A 259 -17.10 -19.24 16.26
CA VAL A 259 -17.25 -18.02 15.48
C VAL A 259 -16.28 -16.93 15.96
N ILE A 260 -15.59 -16.28 15.03
CA ILE A 260 -14.76 -15.10 15.29
C ILE A 260 -15.35 -13.91 14.53
N ASP A 261 -15.90 -12.94 15.23
CA ASP A 261 -16.45 -11.72 14.64
C ASP A 261 -15.41 -10.60 14.62
N VAL A 262 -15.24 -9.98 13.46
CA VAL A 262 -14.33 -8.87 13.24
C VAL A 262 -15.11 -7.66 12.72
N GLY A 263 -15.11 -6.58 13.49
CA GLY A 263 -15.64 -5.30 13.05
C GLY A 263 -14.60 -4.53 12.24
N THR A 264 -14.99 -4.06 11.07
CA THR A 264 -14.18 -3.25 10.16
C THR A 264 -15.01 -2.08 9.61
N GLU A 265 -14.34 -1.11 9.00
CA GLU A 265 -15.04 -0.13 8.16
C GLU A 265 -15.77 -0.80 6.98
N PRO A 266 -16.77 -0.13 6.36
CA PRO A 266 -17.47 -0.67 5.19
C PRO A 266 -16.58 -0.88 3.96
N TRP A 267 -15.48 -0.12 3.84
CA TRP A 267 -14.54 -0.27 2.73
C TRP A 267 -13.80 -1.62 2.82
N HIS A 268 -13.74 -2.33 1.69
CA HIS A 268 -13.27 -3.73 1.61
C HIS A 268 -11.77 -3.94 1.86
N GLY A 269 -11.01 -2.85 1.95
CA GLY A 269 -9.58 -2.90 2.17
C GLY A 269 -8.76 -3.05 0.89
N GLN A 270 -7.44 -2.94 1.02
CA GLN A 270 -6.51 -3.06 -0.08
C GLN A 270 -5.21 -3.74 0.36
N ILE A 271 -4.70 -4.63 -0.49
CA ILE A 271 -3.39 -5.28 -0.39
C ILE A 271 -2.67 -5.03 -1.72
N VAL A 272 -1.50 -4.42 -1.65
CA VAL A 272 -0.59 -4.24 -2.80
C VAL A 272 0.71 -4.93 -2.48
N VAL A 273 1.12 -5.86 -3.33
CA VAL A 273 2.46 -6.46 -3.24
C VAL A 273 3.46 -5.46 -3.80
N LEU A 274 4.43 -5.06 -2.98
CA LEU A 274 5.43 -4.06 -3.34
C LEU A 274 6.68 -4.73 -3.93
N PRO A 275 7.51 -3.98 -4.67
CA PRO A 275 8.74 -4.49 -5.24
C PRO A 275 9.65 -5.04 -4.16
N SER A 276 10.16 -6.26 -4.35
CA SER A 276 11.17 -6.80 -3.45
C SER A 276 12.53 -6.19 -3.80
N PRO A 277 13.37 -5.81 -2.81
CA PRO A 277 14.73 -5.35 -3.06
C PRO A 277 15.61 -6.43 -3.71
N VAL A 278 15.19 -7.69 -3.66
CA VAL A 278 15.84 -8.81 -4.34
C VAL A 278 15.16 -9.04 -5.70
N LYS A 279 15.83 -8.67 -6.80
CA LYS A 279 15.38 -8.98 -8.17
C LYS A 279 15.23 -10.50 -8.32
N GLN A 280 14.05 -10.97 -8.74
CA GLN A 280 13.76 -12.41 -8.80
C GLN A 280 13.19 -12.83 -10.15
N GLU A 281 13.69 -13.97 -10.63
CA GLU A 281 13.37 -14.56 -11.93
C GLU A 281 12.14 -15.50 -11.89
N SER A 282 11.61 -15.86 -10.71
CA SER A 282 10.50 -16.82 -10.61
C SER A 282 9.15 -16.16 -10.30
N GLU A 283 8.18 -16.43 -11.17
CA GLU A 283 6.75 -16.11 -11.02
C GLU A 283 6.10 -17.00 -9.94
N THR A 284 6.47 -16.85 -8.67
CA THR A 284 5.76 -17.54 -7.60
C THR A 284 4.42 -16.84 -7.38
N PRO A 285 3.28 -17.53 -7.51
CA PRO A 285 1.99 -16.86 -7.40
C PRO A 285 1.75 -16.29 -6.01
N ILE A 286 1.09 -15.14 -5.99
CA ILE A 286 0.74 -14.41 -4.78
C ILE A 286 -0.36 -15.21 -4.04
N PRO A 287 -0.28 -15.33 -2.71
CA PRO A 287 -1.21 -16.13 -1.92
C PRO A 287 -2.61 -15.52 -1.77
N PHE A 288 -2.75 -14.26 -2.18
CA PHE A 288 -3.94 -13.44 -2.00
C PHE A 288 -4.79 -13.43 -3.27
N GLY A 289 -6.10 -13.41 -3.12
CA GLY A 289 -7.09 -13.19 -4.17
C GLY A 289 -8.21 -12.26 -3.71
N GLY A 290 -9.19 -12.04 -4.58
CA GLY A 290 -10.34 -11.19 -4.29
C GLY A 290 -10.16 -9.72 -4.68
N PRO A 291 -11.22 -8.91 -4.52
CA PRO A 291 -11.24 -7.51 -4.95
C PRO A 291 -10.30 -6.61 -4.14
N SER A 292 -9.94 -7.00 -2.92
CA SER A 292 -9.01 -6.25 -2.07
C SER A 292 -7.55 -6.37 -2.54
N VAL A 293 -7.22 -7.25 -3.49
CA VAL A 293 -5.84 -7.43 -3.97
C VAL A 293 -5.64 -6.64 -5.24
N LEU A 294 -4.74 -5.65 -5.20
CA LEU A 294 -4.33 -4.94 -6.40
C LEU A 294 -3.00 -5.49 -6.93
N THR A 295 -3.00 -5.75 -8.23
CA THR A 295 -1.80 -6.04 -9.00
C THR A 295 -1.36 -4.77 -9.71
N SER A 296 -0.05 -4.55 -9.77
CA SER A 296 0.55 -3.44 -10.48
C SER A 296 1.39 -3.99 -11.63
N GLU A 297 1.42 -3.28 -12.75
CA GLU A 297 2.23 -3.68 -13.90
C GLU A 297 3.70 -3.28 -13.72
N THR A 298 3.96 -2.28 -12.87
CA THR A 298 5.29 -1.74 -12.62
C THR A 298 5.53 -1.46 -11.14
N ASP A 299 6.81 -1.50 -10.76
CA ASP A 299 7.27 -1.15 -9.42
C ASP A 299 6.87 0.28 -9.03
N ALA A 300 6.85 1.21 -9.99
CA ALA A 300 6.46 2.59 -9.77
C ALA A 300 4.98 2.71 -9.38
N GLN A 301 4.09 1.95 -10.03
CA GLN A 301 2.67 1.90 -9.68
C GLN A 301 2.44 1.29 -8.30
N ALA A 302 3.17 0.22 -7.95
CA ALA A 302 3.12 -0.38 -6.63
C ALA A 302 3.49 0.62 -5.52
N ASN A 303 4.62 1.32 -5.72
CA ASN A 303 5.10 2.36 -4.80
C ASN A 303 4.12 3.53 -4.71
N TYR A 304 3.50 3.93 -5.82
CA TYR A 304 2.45 4.94 -5.82
C TYR A 304 1.32 4.58 -4.86
N TYR A 305 0.81 3.34 -4.84
CA TYR A 305 -0.26 2.98 -3.91
C TYR A 305 0.18 3.05 -2.43
N ALA A 306 1.44 2.69 -2.14
CA ALA A 306 2.01 2.84 -0.80
C ALA A 306 2.10 4.31 -0.37
N GLU A 307 2.59 5.18 -1.26
CA GLU A 307 2.66 6.63 -1.00
C GLU A 307 1.27 7.27 -0.91
N ARG A 308 0.34 6.86 -1.77
CA ARG A 308 -1.07 7.28 -1.74
C ARG A 308 -1.69 7.00 -0.38
N LYS A 309 -1.53 5.79 0.14
CA LYS A 309 -2.03 5.41 1.47
C LYS A 309 -1.34 6.20 2.58
N LEU A 310 -0.02 6.38 2.48
CA LEU A 310 0.75 7.15 3.46
C LEU A 310 0.30 8.61 3.53
N LEU A 311 0.09 9.26 2.39
CA LEU A 311 -0.29 10.67 2.34
C LEU A 311 -1.80 10.84 2.60
N LEU A 312 -2.66 10.13 1.87
CA LEU A 312 -4.10 10.40 1.90
C LEU A 312 -4.84 9.72 3.04
N VAL A 313 -4.39 8.56 3.51
CA VAL A 313 -5.04 7.87 4.65
C VAL A 313 -4.32 8.18 5.95
N ASN A 314 -3.03 7.80 6.06
CA ASN A 314 -2.28 8.04 7.30
C ASN A 314 -2.06 9.55 7.55
N GLY A 315 -1.85 10.33 6.49
CA GLY A 315 -1.68 11.78 6.59
C GLY A 315 -2.98 12.47 7.02
N ALA A 316 -4.13 12.10 6.47
CA ALA A 316 -5.41 12.69 6.88
C ALA A 316 -5.77 12.34 8.34
N HIS A 317 -5.53 11.10 8.78
CA HIS A 317 -5.59 10.75 10.21
C HIS A 317 -4.65 11.60 11.08
N THR A 318 -3.45 11.89 10.59
CA THR A 318 -2.48 12.73 11.31
C THR A 318 -2.99 14.18 11.42
N THR A 319 -3.51 14.74 10.32
CA THR A 319 -4.16 16.07 10.30
C THR A 319 -5.31 16.13 11.32
N LEU A 320 -6.16 15.10 11.35
CA LEU A 320 -7.28 14.99 12.30
C LEU A 320 -6.81 14.92 13.76
N ALA A 321 -5.72 14.19 14.02
CA ALA A 321 -5.14 14.10 15.36
C ALA A 321 -4.59 15.45 15.84
N PHE A 322 -3.88 16.20 14.99
CA PHE A 322 -3.40 17.54 15.36
C PHE A 322 -4.55 18.53 15.58
N LEU A 323 -5.56 18.53 14.72
CA LEU A 323 -6.78 19.33 14.91
C LEU A 323 -7.47 18.99 16.24
N THR A 324 -7.55 17.71 16.58
CA THR A 324 -8.11 17.27 17.86
C THR A 324 -7.30 17.85 19.03
N LEU A 325 -5.97 17.79 18.99
CA LEU A 325 -5.13 18.34 20.06
C LEU A 325 -5.26 19.85 20.20
N ILE A 326 -5.30 20.59 19.09
CA ILE A 326 -5.51 22.05 19.11
C ILE A 326 -6.86 22.37 19.77
N GLN A 327 -7.92 21.66 19.36
CA GLN A 327 -9.25 21.91 19.92
C GLN A 327 -9.35 21.53 21.41
N GLU A 328 -8.67 20.47 21.84
CA GLU A 328 -8.63 20.09 23.26
C GLU A 328 -7.82 21.08 24.10
N LEU A 329 -6.75 21.67 23.56
CA LEU A 329 -6.01 22.75 24.21
C LEU A 329 -6.90 23.99 24.43
N GLU A 330 -7.66 24.39 23.41
CA GLU A 330 -8.59 25.52 23.47
C GLU A 330 -9.74 25.28 24.45
N LYS A 331 -10.37 24.10 24.39
CA LYS A 331 -11.52 23.74 25.25
C LYS A 331 -11.13 23.62 26.72
N SER A 332 -10.04 22.91 27.01
CA SER A 332 -9.65 22.61 28.38
C SER A 332 -9.13 23.82 29.14
N LYS A 333 -8.77 24.91 28.43
CA LYS A 333 -8.04 26.08 28.97
C LYS A 333 -6.82 25.68 29.80
N THR A 334 -6.33 24.46 29.59
CA THR A 334 -5.17 23.92 30.28
C THR A 334 -3.94 24.50 29.63
N SER A 335 -2.88 24.77 30.41
CA SER A 335 -1.64 25.21 29.81
C SER A 335 -1.07 24.08 28.94
N LEU A 336 -0.46 24.43 27.80
CA LEU A 336 0.21 23.45 26.94
C LEU A 336 1.23 22.58 27.71
N LYS A 337 1.81 23.11 28.80
CA LYS A 337 2.77 22.39 29.65
C LYS A 337 2.13 21.27 30.46
N ASP A 338 0.84 21.38 30.75
CA ASP A 338 0.10 20.45 31.60
C ASP A 338 -0.77 19.49 30.78
N MET A 339 -1.02 19.79 29.50
CA MET A 339 -1.76 18.91 28.60
C MET A 339 -1.02 17.58 28.38
N PRO A 340 -1.69 16.41 28.49
CA PRO A 340 -1.07 15.14 28.13
C PRO A 340 -0.85 15.09 26.61
N LEU A 341 0.41 14.94 26.19
CA LEU A 341 0.79 14.86 24.76
C LEU A 341 1.43 13.50 24.47
N PRO A 342 0.99 12.76 23.43
CA PRO A 342 -0.17 13.05 22.58
C PRO A 342 -1.54 12.88 23.29
N GLY A 343 -1.57 12.30 24.49
CA GLY A 343 -2.82 11.99 25.21
C GLY A 343 -3.69 10.96 24.47
N ASP A 344 -4.81 10.55 25.05
CA ASP A 344 -5.77 9.62 24.45
C ASP A 344 -7.12 10.31 24.19
N PHE A 345 -7.07 11.38 23.40
CA PHE A 345 -8.26 12.13 23.04
C PHE A 345 -8.96 11.45 21.86
N LYS A 346 -10.28 11.33 21.93
CA LYS A 346 -11.07 10.78 20.82
C LYS A 346 -10.93 11.70 19.61
N LEU A 347 -10.55 11.13 18.46
CA LEU A 347 -10.43 11.90 17.22
C LEU A 347 -11.76 12.53 16.83
N LEU A 348 -11.68 13.71 16.21
CA LEU A 348 -12.83 14.37 15.62
C LEU A 348 -13.50 13.45 14.60
N ASP A 349 -14.82 13.34 14.70
CA ASP A 349 -15.64 12.58 13.76
C ASP A 349 -15.95 13.50 12.56
N TYR A 350 -15.48 13.15 11.37
CA TYR A 350 -15.62 14.00 10.18
C TYR A 350 -17.09 14.32 9.87
N ASP A 351 -18.02 13.36 10.09
CA ASP A 351 -19.45 13.57 9.83
C ASP A 351 -20.06 14.59 10.81
N ARG A 352 -19.49 14.69 12.02
CA ARG A 352 -19.95 15.59 13.08
C ARG A 352 -19.12 16.86 13.20
N ALA A 353 -18.03 16.96 12.44
CA ALA A 353 -17.16 18.12 12.43
C ALA A 353 -17.92 19.32 11.84
N ASP A 354 -17.58 20.53 12.32
CA ASP A 354 -18.09 21.75 11.71
C ASP A 354 -17.52 21.95 10.30
N GLU A 355 -18.15 22.82 9.53
CA GLU A 355 -17.76 23.09 8.13
C GLU A 355 -16.34 23.67 8.03
N SER A 356 -15.87 24.38 9.05
CA SER A 356 -14.49 24.89 9.09
C SER A 356 -13.48 23.73 9.14
N THR A 357 -13.68 22.79 10.05
CA THR A 357 -12.85 21.59 10.21
C THR A 357 -12.87 20.73 8.96
N LYS A 358 -14.05 20.52 8.36
CA LYS A 358 -14.17 19.79 7.09
C LYS A 358 -13.42 20.47 5.95
N ARG A 359 -13.51 21.81 5.84
CA ARG A 359 -12.74 22.58 4.85
C ARG A 359 -11.23 22.44 5.06
N ILE A 360 -10.75 22.46 6.30
CA ILE A 360 -9.32 22.23 6.62
C ILE A 360 -8.89 20.83 6.17
N LEU A 361 -9.64 19.80 6.55
CA LEU A 361 -9.33 18.41 6.15
C LEU A 361 -9.33 18.25 4.62
N TRP A 362 -10.26 18.92 3.94
CA TRP A 362 -10.31 18.88 2.48
C TRP A 362 -9.14 19.62 1.82
N ALA A 363 -8.80 20.81 2.29
CA ALA A 363 -7.62 21.55 1.84
C ALA A 363 -6.34 20.70 1.95
N TRP A 364 -6.15 20.05 3.09
CA TRP A 364 -5.01 19.14 3.32
C TRP A 364 -5.02 17.93 2.40
N SER A 365 -6.19 17.37 2.11
CA SER A 365 -6.32 16.25 1.18
C SER A 365 -5.93 16.66 -0.24
N LEU A 366 -6.39 17.83 -0.71
CA LEU A 366 -6.04 18.37 -2.02
C LEU A 366 -4.55 18.66 -2.17
N ALA A 367 -3.92 19.27 -1.16
CA ALA A 367 -2.48 19.52 -1.20
C ALA A 367 -1.64 18.24 -1.25
N ARG A 368 -2.11 17.16 -0.61
CA ARG A 368 -1.45 15.85 -0.71
C ARG A 368 -1.69 15.18 -2.06
N CYS A 369 -2.85 15.37 -2.68
CA CYS A 369 -3.07 14.98 -4.07
C CYS A 369 -2.09 15.71 -5.01
N HIS A 370 -1.95 17.03 -4.83
CA HIS A 370 -0.96 17.85 -5.55
C HIS A 370 0.46 17.31 -5.35
N GLN A 371 0.90 17.13 -4.10
CA GLN A 371 2.22 16.59 -3.77
C GLN A 371 2.50 15.25 -4.44
N LEU A 372 1.54 14.31 -4.39
CA LEU A 372 1.71 12.99 -4.97
C LEU A 372 1.74 13.04 -6.51
N ALA A 373 0.83 13.77 -7.13
CA ALA A 373 0.76 13.92 -8.59
C ALA A 373 1.99 14.66 -9.15
N ASN A 374 2.52 15.63 -8.41
CA ASN A 374 3.66 16.42 -8.82
C ASN A 374 5.01 15.68 -8.69
N ARG A 375 5.10 14.65 -7.83
CA ARG A 375 6.31 13.81 -7.67
C ARG A 375 6.41 12.68 -8.69
N LEU A 376 5.29 12.25 -9.26
CA LEU A 376 5.22 11.04 -10.08
C LEU A 376 5.08 11.37 -11.57
N PRO A 377 5.75 10.61 -12.46
CA PRO A 377 5.49 10.72 -13.89
C PRO A 377 4.00 10.45 -14.21
N PRO A 378 3.36 11.22 -15.11
CA PRO A 378 1.94 11.07 -15.45
C PRO A 378 1.52 9.64 -15.79
N GLU A 379 2.37 8.90 -16.50
CA GLU A 379 2.14 7.51 -16.90
C GLU A 379 1.99 6.54 -15.72
N VAL A 380 2.63 6.82 -14.59
CA VAL A 380 2.50 6.00 -13.38
C VAL A 380 1.10 6.15 -12.81
N LEU A 381 0.61 7.39 -12.70
CA LEU A 381 -0.71 7.69 -12.16
C LEU A 381 -1.81 7.15 -13.09
N MET A 382 -1.67 7.38 -14.40
CA MET A 382 -2.60 6.88 -15.42
C MET A 382 -2.67 5.35 -15.42
N GLY A 383 -1.51 4.68 -15.42
CA GLY A 383 -1.45 3.22 -15.40
C GLY A 383 -2.00 2.62 -14.10
N ALA A 384 -1.72 3.24 -12.95
CA ALA A 384 -2.26 2.78 -11.66
C ALA A 384 -3.78 2.91 -11.54
N HIS A 385 -4.40 3.83 -12.27
CA HIS A 385 -5.86 3.98 -12.28
C HIS A 385 -6.54 3.37 -13.51
N GLY A 386 -5.76 2.89 -14.49
CA GLY A 386 -6.29 2.28 -15.72
C GLY A 386 -7.01 3.27 -16.63
N VAL A 387 -6.60 4.54 -16.63
CA VAL A 387 -7.26 5.63 -17.38
C VAL A 387 -6.39 6.18 -18.51
N GLY A 388 -7.04 6.81 -19.50
CA GLY A 388 -6.38 7.23 -20.73
C GLY A 388 -5.71 8.60 -20.66
N THR A 389 -6.07 9.43 -19.66
CA THR A 389 -5.57 10.79 -19.52
C THR A 389 -5.09 11.09 -18.10
N PHE A 390 -4.15 12.03 -17.98
CA PHE A 390 -3.65 12.48 -16.69
C PHE A 390 -4.73 13.18 -15.85
N GLU A 391 -5.62 13.94 -16.51
CA GLU A 391 -6.74 14.63 -15.85
C GLU A 391 -7.71 13.65 -15.18
N GLU A 392 -8.10 12.57 -15.88
CA GLU A 392 -8.89 11.48 -15.31
C GLU A 392 -8.15 10.82 -14.13
N ALA A 393 -6.84 10.60 -14.27
CA ALA A 393 -6.03 9.95 -13.23
C ALA A 393 -5.94 10.81 -11.96
N LEU A 394 -5.85 12.13 -12.14
CA LEU A 394 -5.87 13.10 -11.05
C LEU A 394 -7.27 13.19 -10.41
N ALA A 395 -8.33 13.16 -11.20
CA ALA A 395 -9.71 13.09 -10.68
C ALA A 395 -9.94 11.83 -9.83
N GLU A 396 -9.44 10.67 -10.25
CA GLU A 396 -9.49 9.42 -9.46
C GLU A 396 -8.71 9.53 -8.16
N LEU A 397 -7.54 10.18 -8.16
CA LEU A 397 -6.77 10.45 -6.95
C LEU A 397 -7.55 11.36 -5.98
N ILE A 398 -8.19 12.42 -6.48
CA ILE A 398 -9.03 13.33 -5.68
C ILE A 398 -10.26 12.60 -5.12
N ASN A 399 -10.88 11.71 -5.90
CA ASN A 399 -11.99 10.85 -5.45
C ASN A 399 -11.56 9.90 -4.32
N TYR A 400 -10.38 9.31 -4.45
CA TYR A 400 -9.81 8.46 -3.41
C TYR A 400 -9.55 9.26 -2.13
N ALA A 401 -9.04 10.49 -2.23
CA ALA A 401 -8.84 11.37 -1.08
C ALA A 401 -10.17 11.71 -0.38
N TRP A 402 -11.20 12.04 -1.15
CA TRP A 402 -12.54 12.35 -0.62
C TRP A 402 -13.15 11.16 0.13
N SER A 403 -13.17 9.97 -0.50
CA SER A 403 -13.67 8.75 0.14
C SER A 403 -12.84 8.35 1.36
N SER A 404 -11.53 8.60 1.36
CA SER A 404 -10.66 8.35 2.51
C SER A 404 -11.02 9.21 3.73
N MET A 405 -11.43 10.46 3.54
CA MET A 405 -11.90 11.28 4.67
C MET A 405 -13.21 10.74 5.26
N GLN A 406 -14.15 10.31 4.41
CA GLN A 406 -15.44 9.75 4.85
C GLN A 406 -15.25 8.45 5.64
N ARG A 407 -14.22 7.66 5.31
CA ARG A 407 -13.87 6.41 6.04
C ARG A 407 -13.61 6.64 7.53
N PHE A 408 -13.09 7.79 7.93
CA PHE A 408 -12.74 8.06 9.32
C PHE A 408 -13.94 8.26 10.25
N SER A 409 -15.13 8.57 9.72
CA SER A 409 -16.36 8.71 10.52
C SER A 409 -16.89 7.36 11.04
N HIS A 410 -16.49 6.24 10.41
CA HIS A 410 -17.05 4.93 10.73
C HIS A 410 -16.40 4.22 11.92
N VAL A 411 -15.24 4.71 12.39
CA VAL A 411 -14.49 4.04 13.46
C VAL A 411 -13.96 5.06 14.47
N SER A 412 -14.21 4.81 15.75
CA SER A 412 -13.63 5.62 16.82
C SER A 412 -12.14 5.32 16.98
N ASP A 413 -11.33 6.38 17.05
CA ASP A 413 -9.89 6.31 17.25
C ASP A 413 -9.38 7.39 18.24
N SER A 414 -8.11 7.34 18.64
CA SER A 414 -7.49 8.31 19.55
C SER A 414 -6.22 8.97 19.00
N THR A 415 -5.93 10.19 19.48
CA THR A 415 -4.66 10.89 19.21
C THR A 415 -3.46 10.05 19.64
N GLY A 416 -3.54 9.39 20.79
CA GLY A 416 -2.48 8.54 21.32
C GLY A 416 -2.14 7.36 20.42
N ARG A 417 -3.15 6.73 19.80
CA ARG A 417 -2.90 5.67 18.83
C ARG A 417 -2.29 6.20 17.54
N VAL A 418 -2.85 7.25 16.94
CA VAL A 418 -2.40 7.81 15.66
C VAL A 418 -0.97 8.36 15.76
N LEU A 419 -0.66 9.02 16.87
CA LEU A 419 0.63 9.68 17.13
C LEU A 419 1.61 8.81 17.94
N SER A 420 1.31 7.52 18.12
CA SER A 420 2.14 6.59 18.90
C SER A 420 3.57 6.40 18.37
N GLY A 421 3.79 6.67 17.08
CA GLY A 421 5.13 6.68 16.49
C GLY A 421 5.85 8.02 16.59
N GLY A 422 5.60 8.79 17.66
CA GLY A 422 6.21 10.09 17.95
C GLY A 422 5.43 11.28 17.40
N LEU A 423 4.94 12.16 18.28
CA LEU A 423 4.23 13.37 17.85
C LEU A 423 5.13 14.28 17.00
N VAL A 424 6.39 14.44 17.39
CA VAL A 424 7.39 15.25 16.67
C VAL A 424 7.65 14.68 15.26
N ASP A 425 7.86 13.37 15.15
CA ASP A 425 8.11 12.71 13.86
C ASP A 425 6.89 12.81 12.94
N ARG A 426 5.67 12.73 13.50
CA ARG A 426 4.42 12.88 12.74
C ARG A 426 4.21 14.32 12.30
N PHE A 427 4.55 15.30 13.13
CA PHE A 427 4.52 16.71 12.75
C PHE A 427 5.44 16.97 11.55
N HIS A 428 6.72 16.59 11.65
CA HIS A 428 7.68 16.86 10.58
C HIS A 428 7.42 16.02 9.33
N GLY A 429 7.19 14.72 9.48
CA GLY A 429 7.11 13.78 8.36
C GLY A 429 5.76 13.68 7.66
N ARG A 430 4.67 14.20 8.24
CA ARG A 430 3.31 14.08 7.67
C ARG A 430 2.48 15.36 7.65
N LEU A 431 2.83 16.36 8.46
CA LEU A 431 2.15 17.65 8.50
C LEU A 431 3.01 18.71 7.80
N LYS A 432 4.11 19.13 8.44
CA LYS A 432 4.99 20.19 7.93
C LYS A 432 5.53 19.91 6.52
N ASN A 433 5.83 18.65 6.20
CA ASN A 433 6.33 18.27 4.88
C ASN A 433 5.37 18.62 3.72
N VAL A 434 4.07 18.76 3.97
CA VAL A 434 3.11 19.17 2.94
C VAL A 434 3.31 20.65 2.62
N LEU A 435 3.47 21.49 3.65
CA LEU A 435 3.76 22.92 3.45
C LEU A 435 5.09 23.12 2.74
N ASP A 436 6.12 22.36 3.14
CA ASP A 436 7.47 22.47 2.56
C ASP A 436 7.52 22.12 1.07
N GLU A 437 6.53 21.38 0.57
CA GLU A 437 6.53 20.87 -0.80
C GLU A 437 5.40 21.40 -1.68
N ILE A 438 4.38 22.06 -1.11
CA ILE A 438 3.25 22.55 -1.89
C ILE A 438 3.65 23.62 -2.91
N GLU A 439 4.75 24.33 -2.66
CA GLU A 439 5.30 25.35 -3.56
C GLU A 439 6.32 24.80 -4.58
N LEU A 440 6.72 23.53 -4.47
CA LEU A 440 7.67 22.94 -5.39
C LEU A 440 6.91 22.46 -6.64
N GLU A 441 7.23 22.99 -7.81
CA GLU A 441 6.72 22.48 -9.10
C GLU A 441 7.77 21.60 -9.77
N SER A 442 7.52 20.29 -9.90
CA SER A 442 8.45 19.36 -10.57
C SER A 442 7.89 18.77 -11.86
N ASN A 443 6.61 18.39 -11.89
CA ASN A 443 5.97 17.76 -13.05
C ASN A 443 4.91 18.65 -13.73
N GLY A 444 4.90 19.96 -13.42
CA GLY A 444 3.98 20.92 -14.03
C GLY A 444 2.52 20.74 -13.60
N VAL A 445 2.27 19.95 -12.54
CA VAL A 445 0.98 19.87 -11.88
C VAL A 445 0.90 21.06 -10.94
N THR A 446 -0.10 21.90 -11.10
CA THR A 446 -0.28 23.07 -10.23
C THR A 446 -1.42 22.87 -9.25
N LEU A 447 -1.40 23.62 -8.14
CA LEU A 447 -2.47 23.56 -7.15
C LEU A 447 -3.80 24.08 -7.73
N GLU A 448 -3.75 25.01 -8.68
CA GLU A 448 -4.91 25.50 -9.46
C GLU A 448 -5.60 24.37 -10.19
N GLN A 449 -4.85 23.48 -10.86
CA GLN A 449 -5.42 22.35 -11.58
C GLN A 449 -6.13 21.38 -10.63
N VAL A 450 -5.51 21.08 -9.49
CA VAL A 450 -6.11 20.20 -8.46
C VAL A 450 -7.38 20.82 -7.88
N ALA A 451 -7.34 22.11 -7.54
CA ALA A 451 -8.49 22.86 -7.01
C ALA A 451 -9.65 22.95 -8.02
N ALA A 452 -9.34 23.19 -9.30
CA ALA A 452 -10.33 23.25 -10.37
C ALA A 452 -11.05 21.90 -10.53
N LEU A 453 -10.30 20.81 -10.63
CA LEU A 453 -10.88 19.46 -10.76
C LEU A 453 -11.73 19.06 -9.56
N ALA A 454 -11.27 19.37 -8.35
CA ALA A 454 -12.02 19.12 -7.12
C ALA A 454 -13.35 19.88 -7.07
N SER A 455 -13.38 21.10 -7.65
CA SER A 455 -14.56 21.97 -7.66
C SER A 455 -15.63 21.54 -8.68
N CYS A 456 -15.25 20.76 -9.69
CA CYS A 456 -16.18 20.20 -10.66
C CYS A 456 -16.99 19.01 -10.10
N GLN A 457 -16.70 18.55 -8.88
CA GLN A 457 -17.29 17.35 -8.30
C GLN A 457 -18.37 17.70 -7.27
N GLU A 458 -19.56 17.15 -7.46
CA GLU A 458 -20.75 17.45 -6.65
C GLU A 458 -20.54 17.10 -5.15
N GLY A 459 -21.03 17.97 -4.27
CA GLY A 459 -21.00 17.77 -2.82
C GLY A 459 -19.67 18.08 -2.12
N ARG A 460 -18.66 18.59 -2.83
CA ARG A 460 -17.35 18.93 -2.25
C ARG A 460 -17.20 20.43 -2.02
N PRO A 461 -16.54 20.88 -0.93
CA PRO A 461 -16.25 22.29 -0.74
C PRO A 461 -15.34 22.80 -1.87
N THR A 462 -15.76 23.88 -2.51
CA THR A 462 -14.90 24.66 -3.41
C THR A 462 -13.87 25.42 -2.59
N LEU A 463 -12.60 25.24 -2.95
CA LEU A 463 -11.44 25.87 -2.34
C LEU A 463 -10.56 26.46 -3.44
N THR A 464 -10.14 27.71 -3.26
CA THR A 464 -9.10 28.32 -4.09
C THR A 464 -7.71 27.83 -3.65
N PRO A 465 -6.68 27.90 -4.52
CA PRO A 465 -5.30 27.59 -4.13
C PRO A 465 -4.82 28.36 -2.90
N GLY A 466 -5.19 29.64 -2.80
CA GLY A 466 -4.87 30.48 -1.63
C GLY A 466 -5.53 29.99 -0.34
N GLU A 467 -6.79 29.56 -0.39
CA GLU A 467 -7.46 28.94 0.77
C GLU A 467 -6.79 27.62 1.17
N ILE A 468 -6.37 26.81 0.21
CA ILE A 468 -5.66 25.56 0.48
C ILE A 468 -4.33 25.84 1.18
N TYR A 469 -3.51 26.75 0.64
CA TYR A 469 -2.22 27.13 1.21
C TYR A 469 -2.38 27.71 2.62
N ASN A 470 -3.26 28.70 2.80
CA ASN A 470 -3.49 29.35 4.09
C ASN A 470 -3.97 28.36 5.16
N SER A 471 -4.82 27.39 4.78
CA SER A 471 -5.28 26.35 5.69
C SER A 471 -4.14 25.43 6.16
N ILE A 472 -3.14 25.19 5.31
CA ILE A 472 -2.00 24.33 5.63
C ILE A 472 -1.01 25.08 6.52
N ASP A 473 -0.66 26.30 6.11
CA ASP A 473 0.24 27.18 6.87
C ASP A 473 -0.28 27.41 8.31
N THR A 474 -1.58 27.76 8.43
CA THR A 474 -2.22 27.96 9.74
C THR A 474 -2.16 26.69 10.60
N LEU A 475 -2.54 25.52 10.06
CA LEU A 475 -2.52 24.29 10.84
C LEU A 475 -1.09 23.90 11.26
N VAL A 476 -0.10 24.11 10.41
CA VAL A 476 1.31 23.86 10.75
C VAL A 476 1.76 24.81 11.87
N ALA A 477 1.43 26.09 11.77
CA ALA A 477 1.73 27.09 12.79
C ALA A 477 1.09 26.74 14.15
N ASP A 478 -0.19 26.38 14.15
CA ASP A 478 -0.93 26.01 15.38
C ASP A 478 -0.46 24.68 15.98
N SER A 479 0.04 23.76 15.14
CA SER A 479 0.56 22.46 15.58
C SER A 479 1.99 22.52 16.09
N MET A 480 2.77 23.52 15.69
CA MET A 480 4.19 23.64 16.02
C MET A 480 4.46 23.71 17.54
N PRO A 481 3.70 24.47 18.36
CA PRO A 481 3.87 24.45 19.80
C PRO A 481 3.70 23.06 20.43
N LEU A 482 2.78 22.23 19.93
CA LEU A 482 2.57 20.85 20.42
C LEU A 482 3.82 20.00 20.18
N ALA A 483 4.44 20.13 19.00
CA ALA A 483 5.67 19.44 18.65
C ALA A 483 6.87 19.94 19.48
N GLU A 484 7.04 21.25 19.61
CA GLU A 484 8.12 21.84 20.42
C GLU A 484 8.03 21.45 21.89
N GLU A 485 6.83 21.47 22.46
CA GLU A 485 6.60 21.04 23.84
C GLU A 485 6.92 19.55 24.02
N THR A 486 6.51 18.70 23.07
CA THR A 486 6.82 17.27 23.12
C THR A 486 8.33 17.03 23.03
N ALA A 487 9.00 17.67 22.08
CA ALA A 487 10.47 17.60 21.96
C ALA A 487 11.15 18.06 23.25
N ARG A 488 10.68 19.17 23.85
CA ARG A 488 11.18 19.66 25.14
C ARG A 488 11.00 18.62 26.24
N ARG A 489 9.87 17.89 26.28
CA ARG A 489 9.53 16.80 27.24
C ARG A 489 10.35 15.52 27.05
N GLU A 490 10.83 15.26 25.85
CA GLU A 490 11.66 14.09 25.54
C GLU A 490 13.16 14.37 25.73
N MET A 491 13.58 15.64 25.74
CA MET A 491 14.99 15.98 26.01
C MET A 491 15.49 15.42 27.35
N PRO A 492 16.65 14.74 27.38
CA PRO A 492 17.25 14.23 28.61
C PRO A 492 17.40 15.33 29.67
N ILE A 493 17.18 14.99 30.94
CA ILE A 493 17.28 15.93 32.08
C ILE A 493 18.66 16.62 32.11
N SER A 494 19.73 15.89 31.75
CA SER A 494 21.10 16.44 31.66
C SER A 494 21.31 17.47 30.55
N ALA A 495 20.46 17.47 29.51
CA ALA A 495 20.41 18.51 28.48
C ALA A 495 19.58 19.72 28.94
N ARG A 496 18.48 19.47 29.69
CA ARG A 496 17.67 20.54 30.28
C ARG A 496 18.39 21.37 31.34
N ILE A 497 19.18 20.73 32.21
CA ILE A 497 19.91 21.41 33.28
C ILE A 497 21.03 22.29 32.70
N ARG A 498 21.75 21.82 31.66
CA ARG A 498 22.78 22.63 30.99
C ARG A 498 22.21 23.88 30.31
N GLY A 499 21.05 23.77 29.66
CA GLY A 499 20.39 24.93 29.05
C GLY A 499 19.85 25.96 30.04
N ARG A 500 19.69 25.61 31.32
CA ARG A 500 19.24 26.54 32.37
C ARG A 500 20.39 27.35 32.99
N ASN A 501 21.60 26.81 32.95
CA ASN A 501 22.80 27.46 33.51
C ASN A 501 23.54 28.33 32.48
N GLU A 502 23.24 28.17 31.19
CA GLU A 502 23.81 28.97 30.11
C GLU A 502 22.71 29.87 29.54
N GLY A 503 22.62 31.11 30.02
CA GLY A 503 21.59 32.09 29.62
C GLY A 503 21.47 32.26 28.10
N GLU A 504 20.22 32.17 27.62
CA GLU A 504 19.57 32.71 26.41
C GLU A 504 20.25 32.74 25.02
N GLN A 505 21.51 32.33 24.82
CA GLN A 505 22.15 32.48 23.48
C GLN A 505 22.38 31.18 22.69
N LEU A 506 22.08 30.00 23.23
CA LEU A 506 22.49 28.73 22.63
C LEU A 506 21.53 28.00 21.66
N PRO A 507 20.21 28.26 21.57
CA PRO A 507 19.37 27.48 20.65
C PRO A 507 19.79 27.69 19.18
N ARG A 508 20.16 28.91 18.80
CA ARG A 508 20.47 29.24 17.40
C ARG A 508 21.78 28.62 16.90
N ARG A 509 22.79 28.42 17.76
CA ARG A 509 24.09 27.84 17.35
C ARG A 509 24.02 26.34 17.12
N ARG A 510 23.30 25.59 17.97
CA ARG A 510 23.13 24.15 17.76
C ARG A 510 22.19 23.82 16.60
N TRP A 511 21.12 24.58 16.42
CA TRP A 511 20.28 24.45 15.23
C TRP A 511 21.02 24.78 13.94
N ARG A 512 21.90 25.80 13.93
CA ARG A 512 22.82 26.02 12.78
C ARG A 512 23.72 24.81 12.53
N ILE A 513 24.38 24.26 13.55
CA ILE A 513 25.28 23.11 13.34
C ILE A 513 24.54 21.87 12.82
N ILE A 514 23.30 21.63 13.24
CA ILE A 514 22.48 20.53 12.74
C ILE A 514 21.99 20.84 11.31
N SER A 515 21.52 22.07 11.05
CA SER A 515 21.11 22.53 9.72
C SER A 515 22.26 22.46 8.71
N ASP A 516 23.45 22.97 9.06
CA ASP A 516 24.65 22.95 8.23
C ASP A 516 25.12 21.50 7.96
N LYS A 517 24.93 20.58 8.91
CA LYS A 517 25.20 19.15 8.70
C LYS A 517 24.18 18.50 7.77
N ILE A 518 22.90 18.85 7.90
CA ILE A 518 21.83 18.35 7.02
C ILE A 518 22.05 18.88 5.60
N GLU A 519 22.34 20.17 5.42
CA GLU A 519 22.67 20.77 4.12
C GLU A 519 23.94 20.15 3.53
N SER A 520 24.97 19.89 4.34
CA SER A 520 26.18 19.20 3.87
C SER A 520 25.89 17.77 3.41
N LEU A 521 25.00 17.04 4.10
CA LEU A 521 24.61 15.67 3.72
C LEU A 521 23.74 15.65 2.47
N LEU A 522 22.82 16.61 2.34
CA LEU A 522 22.00 16.80 1.14
C LEU A 522 22.86 17.16 -0.07
N SER A 523 23.79 18.11 0.09
CA SER A 523 24.77 18.48 -0.95
C SER A 523 25.61 17.29 -1.39
N LEU A 524 26.07 16.46 -0.45
CA LEU A 524 26.82 15.24 -0.75
C LEU A 524 25.97 14.23 -1.53
N ALA A 525 24.71 14.03 -1.14
CA ALA A 525 23.77 13.15 -1.84
C ALA A 525 23.48 13.64 -3.27
N THR A 526 23.23 14.94 -3.46
CA THR A 526 22.99 15.54 -4.79
C THR A 526 24.22 15.44 -5.69
N ASN A 527 25.41 15.66 -5.15
CA ASN A 527 26.67 15.53 -5.91
C ASN A 527 26.96 14.08 -6.31
N THR A 528 26.66 13.13 -5.41
CA THR A 528 26.80 11.70 -5.70
C THR A 528 25.83 11.25 -6.79
N TRP A 529 24.60 11.76 -6.77
CA TRP A 529 23.59 11.50 -7.80
C TRP A 529 23.98 12.12 -9.15
N LYS A 530 24.43 13.37 -9.18
CA LYS A 530 24.95 14.02 -10.40
C LYS A 530 26.13 13.25 -10.99
N ALA A 531 27.08 12.80 -10.16
CA ALA A 531 28.21 12.00 -10.62
C ALA A 531 27.78 10.63 -11.18
N ALA A 532 26.75 10.00 -10.60
CA ALA A 532 26.17 8.77 -11.13
C ALA A 532 25.47 9.00 -12.48
N ALA A 533 24.68 10.07 -12.59
CA ALA A 533 24.00 10.46 -13.84
C ALA A 533 25.00 10.77 -14.96
N THR A 534 26.08 11.51 -14.68
CA THR A 534 27.14 11.81 -15.66
C THR A 534 27.87 10.54 -16.12
N ARG A 535 28.14 9.58 -15.22
CA ARG A 535 28.75 8.29 -15.61
C ARG A 535 27.83 7.45 -16.49
N THR A 536 26.52 7.46 -16.23
CA THR A 536 25.53 6.78 -17.07
C THR A 536 25.41 7.43 -18.44
N PHE A 537 25.45 8.77 -18.50
CA PHE A 537 25.43 9.52 -19.75
C PHE A 537 26.69 9.27 -20.60
N LEU A 538 27.87 9.24 -19.98
CA LEU A 538 29.14 8.94 -20.66
C LEU A 538 29.25 7.48 -21.11
N ARG A 539 28.57 6.53 -20.46
CA ARG A 539 28.50 5.12 -20.90
C ARG A 539 27.59 4.90 -22.12
N HIS A 540 26.67 5.82 -22.42
CA HIS A 540 25.77 5.72 -23.57
C HIS A 540 26.17 6.62 -24.75
N ALA A 541 27.20 7.46 -24.59
CA ALA A 541 27.80 8.21 -25.69
C ALA A 541 28.79 7.33 -26.49
N SER A 542 28.27 6.45 -27.34
CA SER A 542 29.08 5.80 -28.37
C SER A 542 29.51 6.83 -29.43
N PRO A 543 30.79 6.86 -29.86
CA PRO A 543 31.24 7.79 -30.87
C PRO A 543 30.61 7.43 -32.23
N LYS A 544 29.88 8.37 -32.83
CA LYS A 544 29.45 8.25 -34.24
C LYS A 544 30.68 8.23 -35.15
N PRO A 545 30.70 7.41 -36.22
CA PRO A 545 31.81 7.37 -37.15
C PRO A 545 31.93 8.70 -37.91
N ARG A 546 33.14 9.25 -37.97
CA ARG A 546 33.47 10.46 -38.74
C ARG A 546 33.39 10.15 -40.23
N VAL A 547 32.58 10.93 -40.95
CA VAL A 547 32.60 11.01 -42.42
C VAL A 547 33.76 11.93 -42.83
N PRO A 548 34.52 11.64 -43.90
CA PRO A 548 35.62 12.50 -44.36
C PRO A 548 35.07 13.78 -44.98
N ILE A 549 35.60 14.93 -44.57
CA ILE A 549 35.35 16.22 -45.21
C ILE A 549 36.37 16.37 -46.33
N GLU A 550 35.89 16.39 -47.58
CA GLU A 550 36.68 16.82 -48.73
C GLU A 550 36.86 18.34 -48.71
N SER A 551 38.12 18.74 -48.83
CA SER A 551 38.58 20.11 -49.03
C SER A 551 38.18 20.64 -50.42
N ARG A 552 37.49 21.78 -50.45
CA ARG A 552 37.47 22.65 -51.64
C ARG A 552 37.87 24.08 -51.28
N THR A 553 38.95 24.48 -51.92
CA THR A 553 39.61 25.79 -51.92
C THR A 553 38.81 26.85 -52.68
N LEU A 554 38.84 28.06 -52.11
CA LEU A 554 39.00 29.40 -52.71
C LEU A 554 37.99 29.87 -53.77
N VAL A 555 37.31 30.98 -53.49
CA VAL A 555 37.51 32.25 -54.23
C VAL A 555 37.36 33.44 -53.28
N ASN A 556 38.35 34.32 -53.37
CA ASN A 556 38.53 35.61 -52.74
C ASN A 556 37.63 36.64 -53.43
N GLU A 557 36.87 37.47 -52.71
CA GLU A 557 36.52 38.80 -53.21
C GLU A 557 36.33 39.81 -52.08
N ARG A 558 36.69 41.05 -52.40
CA ARG A 558 37.14 42.12 -51.50
C ARG A 558 35.96 42.93 -50.91
N LYS A 559 36.17 43.40 -49.66
CA LYS A 559 35.83 44.69 -48.98
C LYS A 559 35.02 45.76 -49.78
N PRO A 560 34.30 46.74 -49.14
CA PRO A 560 34.60 47.35 -47.83
C PRO A 560 33.42 47.78 -46.90
N ARG A 561 33.86 48.19 -45.70
CA ARG A 561 33.28 48.97 -44.57
C ARG A 561 32.07 49.90 -44.84
N GLU A 562 31.21 50.02 -43.82
CA GLU A 562 30.68 51.26 -43.19
C GLU A 562 29.94 50.86 -41.87
N PHE A 563 30.39 51.28 -40.68
CA PHE A 563 29.91 52.40 -39.84
C PHE A 563 28.38 52.49 -39.65
N ASN A 564 27.87 52.18 -38.45
CA ASN A 564 27.42 53.21 -37.48
C ASN A 564 26.79 52.64 -36.19
N TYR A 565 27.02 53.43 -35.14
CA TYR A 565 26.41 53.46 -33.81
C TYR A 565 24.87 53.57 -33.83
N LEU A 566 24.17 52.97 -32.86
CA LEU A 566 23.52 53.65 -31.70
C LEU A 566 22.36 52.82 -31.11
N MET A 567 22.32 52.83 -29.78
CA MET A 567 21.29 52.41 -28.81
C MET A 567 21.14 50.92 -28.50
#